data_AF-A0A3M8DI75-F1
#
_entry.id   AF-A0A3M8DI75-F1
#
_cell.length_a   1.000
_cell.length_b   1.000
_cell.length_c   1.000
_cell.angle_alpha   90.00
_cell.angle_beta   90.00
_cell.angle_gamma   90.00
#
_symmetry.space_group_name_H-M   'P 1'
#
loop_
_entity.id
_entity.type
_entity.pdbx_description
1 polymer ?
#
loop_
_entity_poly.entity_id
_entity_poly.type
_entity_poly.pdbx_seq_one_letter_code
_entity_poly.pdbx_strand_id
1 'polypeptide(L)'
;MNRKEMEEQVIQAYQRDEGMMILVFAQWCVNHGLDAQEIYRRAYPDQASNPLLAQMMENTVPKEEAEEIPDTTLLGVLSLFGNDDLAFVVSEEMERLKKHRG
;
A
#
# COMPACT_ATOMS: atom_id res chain seq x y z
N MET A 1 19.33 -27.08 -9.39
CA MET A 1 18.87 -25.69 -9.57
C MET A 1 19.84 -24.99 -10.50
N ASN A 2 19.36 -24.57 -11.65
CA ASN A 2 20.12 -23.80 -12.63
C ASN A 2 20.05 -22.31 -12.28
N ARG A 3 21.04 -21.50 -12.71
CA ARG A 3 21.13 -20.07 -12.37
C ARG A 3 19.86 -19.28 -12.74
N LYS A 4 19.28 -19.61 -13.89
CA LYS A 4 18.04 -19.01 -14.40
C LYS A 4 16.82 -19.27 -13.50
N GLU A 5 16.71 -20.48 -12.93
CA GLU A 5 15.61 -20.84 -12.01
C GLU A 5 15.72 -20.06 -10.69
N MET A 6 16.94 -19.80 -10.22
CA MET A 6 17.16 -18.96 -9.03
C MET A 6 16.82 -17.49 -9.30
N GLU A 7 17.22 -16.95 -10.46
CA GLU A 7 16.89 -15.57 -10.85
C GLU A 7 15.37 -15.35 -10.95
N GLU A 8 14.65 -16.28 -11.58
CA GLU A 8 13.19 -16.23 -11.68
C GLU A 8 12.51 -16.30 -10.31
N GLN A 9 12.98 -17.16 -9.40
CA GLN A 9 12.45 -17.24 -8.03
C GLN A 9 12.65 -15.95 -7.24
N VAL A 10 13.81 -15.31 -7.40
CA VAL A 10 14.10 -14.03 -6.74
C VAL A 10 13.15 -12.94 -7.25
N ILE A 11 12.98 -12.80 -8.57
CA ILE A 11 12.06 -11.82 -9.16
C ILE A 11 10.62 -12.04 -8.67
N GLN A 12 10.16 -13.29 -8.65
CA GLN A 12 8.82 -13.65 -8.18
C GLN A 12 8.60 -13.36 -6.70
N ALA A 13 9.62 -13.54 -5.86
CA ALA A 13 9.56 -13.18 -4.45
C ALA A 13 9.39 -11.66 -4.29
N TYR A 14 10.22 -10.86 -4.97
CA TYR A 14 10.11 -9.39 -4.93
C TYR A 14 8.73 -8.89 -5.38
N GLN A 15 8.19 -9.40 -6.49
CA GLN A 15 6.86 -9.00 -6.98
C GLN A 15 5.74 -9.36 -6.00
N ARG A 16 5.85 -10.50 -5.33
CA ARG A 16 4.90 -10.94 -4.30
C ARG A 16 4.96 -10.03 -3.08
N ASP A 17 6.16 -9.71 -2.62
CA ASP A 17 6.38 -8.86 -1.45
C ASP A 17 5.87 -7.44 -1.71
N GLU A 18 6.12 -6.89 -2.90
CA GLU A 18 5.59 -5.59 -3.33
C GLU A 18 4.04 -5.61 -3.38
N GLY A 19 3.44 -6.67 -3.92
CA GLY A 19 1.99 -6.84 -3.93
C GLY A 19 1.40 -6.85 -2.52
N MET A 20 2.05 -7.54 -1.58
CA MET A 20 1.62 -7.56 -0.17
C MET A 20 1.71 -6.16 0.47
N MET A 21 2.77 -5.41 0.20
CA MET A 21 2.90 -4.02 0.69
C MET A 21 1.76 -3.14 0.16
N ILE A 22 1.47 -3.23 -1.14
CA ILE A 22 0.38 -2.47 -1.76
C ILE A 22 -0.99 -2.90 -1.22
N LEU A 23 -1.20 -4.20 -0.93
CA LEU A 23 -2.42 -4.69 -0.32
C LEU A 23 -2.62 -4.11 1.09
N VAL A 24 -1.57 -4.07 1.92
CA VAL A 24 -1.63 -3.45 3.26
C VAL A 24 -2.00 -1.96 3.16
N PHE A 25 -1.39 -1.24 2.21
CA PHE A 25 -1.75 0.14 1.93
C PHE A 25 -3.22 0.30 1.49
N ALA A 26 -3.67 -0.51 0.53
CA ALA A 26 -5.03 -0.46 0.02
C ALA A 26 -6.06 -0.78 1.12
N GLN A 27 -5.79 -1.82 1.92
CA GLN A 27 -6.65 -2.23 3.03
C GLN A 27 -6.74 -1.15 4.12
N TRP A 28 -5.63 -0.48 4.43
CA TRP A 28 -5.64 0.66 5.35
C TRP A 28 -6.51 1.80 4.82
N CYS A 29 -6.41 2.13 3.53
CA CYS A 29 -7.30 3.12 2.90
C CYS A 29 -8.78 2.73 3.08
N VAL A 30 -9.13 1.45 2.89
CA VAL A 30 -10.49 0.94 3.12
C VAL A 30 -10.90 1.07 4.59
N ASN A 31 -10.01 0.77 5.56
CA ASN A 31 -10.30 0.93 6.99
C ASN A 31 -10.65 2.38 7.36
N HIS A 32 -10.13 3.36 6.63
CA HIS A 32 -10.35 4.78 6.88
C HIS A 32 -11.34 5.45 5.90
N GLY A 33 -11.92 4.70 4.96
CA GLY A 33 -12.84 5.24 3.95
C GLY A 33 -12.17 6.21 2.97
N LEU A 34 -10.90 5.97 2.67
CA LEU A 34 -10.08 6.76 1.76
C LEU A 34 -10.00 6.11 0.38
N ASP A 35 -9.80 6.93 -0.65
CA ASP A 35 -9.51 6.45 -2.01
C ASP A 35 -8.01 6.19 -2.16
N ALA A 36 -7.63 4.91 -2.20
CA ALA A 36 -6.25 4.48 -2.36
C ALA A 36 -5.62 4.98 -3.68
N GLN A 37 -6.40 5.07 -4.77
CA GLN A 37 -5.89 5.56 -6.05
C GLN A 37 -5.54 7.04 -5.98
N GLU A 38 -6.38 7.83 -5.31
CA GLU A 38 -6.11 9.26 -5.16
C GLU A 38 -4.87 9.53 -4.31
N ILE A 39 -4.70 8.79 -3.21
CA ILE A 39 -3.52 8.89 -2.36
C ILE A 39 -2.27 8.46 -3.13
N TYR A 40 -2.35 7.35 -3.86
CA TYR A 40 -1.23 6.87 -4.68
C TYR A 40 -0.84 7.87 -5.76
N ARG A 41 -1.82 8.46 -6.46
CA ARG A 41 -1.60 9.48 -7.49
C ARG A 41 -0.97 10.76 -6.93
N ARG A 42 -1.27 11.13 -5.68
CA ARG A 42 -0.59 12.25 -5.02
C ARG A 42 0.88 11.98 -4.77
N ALA A 43 1.24 10.76 -4.39
CA ALA A 43 2.63 10.36 -4.20
C ALA A 43 3.38 10.23 -5.54
N TYR A 44 2.70 9.75 -6.58
CA TYR A 44 3.28 9.52 -7.90
C TYR A 44 2.45 10.16 -9.03
N PRO A 45 2.46 11.50 -9.18
CA PRO A 45 1.61 12.21 -10.14
C PRO A 45 1.85 11.80 -11.60
N ASP A 46 3.09 11.41 -11.92
CA ASP A 46 3.50 10.98 -13.26
C ASP A 46 3.08 9.53 -13.59
N GLN A 47 2.65 8.76 -12.59
CA GLN A 47 2.17 7.39 -12.76
C GLN A 47 0.65 7.40 -12.88
N ALA A 48 0.15 7.53 -14.11
CA ALA A 48 -1.28 7.66 -14.40
C ALA A 48 -2.14 6.50 -13.87
N SER A 49 -1.59 5.29 -13.79
CA SER A 49 -2.22 4.16 -13.11
C SER A 49 -1.17 3.15 -12.66
N ASN A 50 -1.36 2.58 -11.47
CA ASN A 50 -0.59 1.42 -11.02
C ASN A 50 -1.46 0.15 -11.14
N PRO A 51 -1.17 -0.74 -12.10
CA PRO A 51 -1.90 -2.00 -12.28
C PRO A 51 -1.87 -2.90 -11.03
N LEU A 52 -0.76 -2.89 -10.29
CA LEU A 52 -0.62 -3.67 -9.05
C LEU A 52 -1.55 -3.12 -7.97
N LEU A 53 -1.70 -1.80 -7.85
CA LEU A 53 -2.67 -1.20 -6.94
C LEU A 53 -4.09 -1.61 -7.29
N ALA A 54 -4.47 -1.52 -8.56
CA ALA A 54 -5.80 -1.94 -9.01
C ALA A 54 -6.06 -3.41 -8.67
N GLN A 55 -5.09 -4.30 -8.94
CA GLN A 55 -5.20 -5.72 -8.62
C GLN A 55 -5.30 -5.98 -7.11
N MET A 56 -4.52 -5.28 -6.27
CA MET A 56 -4.55 -5.49 -4.84
C MET A 56 -5.81 -4.92 -4.18
N MET A 57 -6.38 -3.85 -4.74
CA MET A 57 -7.69 -3.34 -4.29
C MET A 57 -8.80 -4.38 -4.43
N GLU A 58 -8.79 -5.22 -5.46
CA GLU A 58 -9.76 -6.33 -5.62
C GLU A 58 -9.65 -7.38 -4.51
N ASN A 59 -8.51 -7.45 -3.83
CA ASN A 59 -8.26 -8.38 -2.72
C ASN A 59 -8.49 -7.74 -1.34
N THR A 60 -8.88 -6.47 -1.28
CA THR A 60 -9.25 -5.84 -0.01
C THR A 60 -10.63 -6.32 0.44
N VAL A 61 -10.85 -6.31 1.75
CA VAL A 61 -12.15 -6.63 2.35
C VAL A 61 -12.77 -5.39 2.98
N PRO A 62 -14.10 -5.33 3.10
CA PRO A 62 -14.79 -4.22 3.78
C PRO A 62 -14.25 -3.98 5.19
N LYS A 63 -14.37 -2.75 5.68
CA LYS A 63 -13.89 -2.36 7.01
C LYS A 63 -14.50 -3.22 8.12
N GLU A 64 -15.72 -3.68 7.93
CA GLU A 64 -16.46 -4.50 8.88
C GLU A 64 -15.90 -5.93 8.98
N GLU A 65 -15.16 -6.38 7.97
CA GLU A 65 -14.60 -7.73 7.84
C GLU A 65 -13.08 -7.78 8.06
N ALA A 66 -12.40 -6.62 8.07
CA ALA A 66 -10.96 -6.50 8.32
C ALA A 66 -10.66 -5.98 9.73
N GLU A 67 -9.59 -6.49 10.33
CA GLU A 67 -8.96 -5.80 11.45
C GLU A 67 -8.38 -4.45 10.98
N GLU A 68 -8.46 -3.43 11.83
CA GLU A 68 -7.90 -2.12 11.53
C GLU A 68 -6.36 -2.20 11.51
N ILE A 69 -5.76 -1.81 10.39
CA ILE A 69 -4.30 -1.72 10.27
C ILE A 69 -3.84 -0.49 11.04
N PRO A 70 -2.96 -0.62 12.06
CA PRO A 70 -2.44 0.54 12.76
C PRO A 70 -1.60 1.43 11.84
N ASP A 71 -1.73 2.74 11.99
CA ASP A 71 -0.98 3.74 11.24
C ASP A 71 0.53 3.46 11.23
N THR A 72 1.09 3.14 12.40
CA THR A 72 2.52 2.83 12.57
C THR A 72 2.96 1.59 11.80
N THR A 73 2.06 0.61 11.66
CA THR A 73 2.32 -0.61 10.90
C THR A 73 2.40 -0.30 9.42
N LEU A 74 1.45 0.46 8.88
CA LEU A 74 1.49 0.88 7.48
C LEU A 74 2.77 1.67 7.17
N LEU A 75 3.11 2.68 7.99
CA LEU A 75 4.31 3.48 7.77
C LEU A 75 5.59 2.63 7.83
N GLY A 76 5.65 1.68 8.78
CA GLY A 76 6.78 0.75 8.89
C GLY A 76 6.92 -0.15 7.65
N VAL A 77 5.81 -0.66 7.13
CA VAL A 77 5.79 -1.45 5.89
C VAL A 77 6.24 -0.59 4.69
N LEU A 78 5.69 0.61 4.51
CA LEU A 78 6.08 1.48 3.38
C LEU A 78 7.57 1.83 3.42
N SER A 79 8.12 2.13 4.60
CA SER A 79 9.54 2.43 4.78
C SER A 79 10.43 1.21 4.53
N LEU A 80 10.00 0.00 4.92
CA LEU A 80 10.73 -1.24 4.65
C LEU A 80 10.92 -1.48 3.14
N PHE A 81 9.95 -1.07 2.33
CA PHE A 81 9.99 -1.17 0.87
C PHE A 81 10.55 0.10 0.19
N GLY A 82 10.99 1.10 0.95
CA GLY A 82 11.52 2.36 0.42
C GLY A 82 10.48 3.23 -0.30
N ASN A 83 9.19 3.05 -0.01
CA ASN A 83 8.11 3.88 -0.56
C ASN A 83 7.90 5.15 0.29
N ASP A 84 8.95 5.95 0.42
CA ASP A 84 8.97 7.12 1.30
C ASP A 84 7.99 8.21 0.84
N ASP A 85 7.83 8.41 -0.47
CA ASP A 85 6.85 9.37 -1.02
C ASP A 85 5.42 8.99 -0.65
N LEU A 86 5.06 7.70 -0.79
CA LEU A 86 3.76 7.21 -0.38
C LEU A 86 3.58 7.30 1.14
N ALA A 87 4.60 6.97 1.92
CA ALA A 87 4.58 7.11 3.37
C ALA A 87 4.36 8.56 3.82
N PHE A 88 4.95 9.52 3.10
CA PHE A 88 4.76 10.94 3.35
C PHE A 88 3.30 11.37 3.14
N VAL A 89 2.72 11.06 1.98
CA VAL A 89 1.32 11.41 1.66
C VAL A 89 0.34 10.73 2.63
N VAL A 90 0.57 9.47 2.96
CA VAL A 90 -0.21 8.72 3.95
C VAL A 90 -0.15 9.39 5.33
N SER A 91 1.01 9.89 5.74
CA SER A 91 1.17 10.60 7.01
C SER A 91 0.34 11.90 7.05
N GLU A 92 0.26 12.63 5.92
CA GLU A 92 -0.62 13.80 5.82
C GLU A 92 -2.10 13.42 6.00
N GLU A 93 -2.53 12.31 5.41
CA GLU A 93 -3.90 11.80 5.57
C GLU A 93 -4.20 11.36 7.00
N MET A 94 -3.25 10.71 7.68
CA MET A 94 -3.38 10.37 9.10
C MET A 94 -3.62 11.61 9.96
N GLU A 95 -2.86 12.68 9.74
CA GLU A 95 -3.04 13.94 10.46
C GLU A 95 -4.37 14.62 10.11
N ARG A 96 -4.82 14.53 8.86
CA ARG A 96 -6.14 15.01 8.43
C ARG A 96 -7.25 14.26 9.16
N LEU A 97 -7.18 12.93 9.24
CA LEU A 97 -8.16 12.11 9.93
C LEU A 97 -8.24 12.40 11.43
N LYS A 98 -7.10 12.59 12.09
CA LYS A 98 -7.05 12.98 13.52
C LYS A 98 -7.76 14.30 13.78
N LYS A 99 -7.56 15.30 12.92
CA LYS A 99 -8.23 16.62 13.05
C LYS A 99 -9.75 16.57 12.88
N HIS A 100 -10.27 15.64 12.08
CA HIS A 100 -11.71 15.49 11.85
C HIS A 100 -12.40 14.60 12.89
N ARG A 101 -11.64 13.90 13.75
CA ARG A 101 -12.15 13.10 14.87
C ARG A 101 -12.15 13.87 16.20
N GLY A 102 -11.59 15.10 16.23
CA GLY A 102 -11.52 15.97 17.39
C GLY A 102 -12.64 16.99 17.48
#